data_AF-A0A9D9CWG4-F1
#
_entry.id   AF-A0A9D9CWG4-F1
#
_cell.length_a   1.000
_cell.length_b   1.000
_cell.length_c   1.000
_cell.angle_alpha   90.00
_cell.angle_beta   90.00
_cell.angle_gamma   90.00
#
_symmetry.space_group_name_H-M   'P 1'
#
loop_
_entity.id
_entity.type
_entity.pdbx_description
1 polymer ?
#
loop_
_entity_poly.entity_id
_entity_poly.type
_entity_poly.pdbx_seq_one_letter_code
_entity_poly.pdbx_strand_id
1 'polypeptide(L)'
;MIYIKLRKAWGLCAKRYISLNQKLQKLDDVYFVRHVIYHEMSHLIHMNHSRAFYDVLKQFDPLLKKENEKLHKRVEAFKAIVERKN
;
A
#
# COMPACT_ATOMS: atom_id res chain seq x y z
N MET A 1 -6.31 -9.22 9.20
CA MET A 1 -6.65 -8.04 8.38
C MET A 1 -8.14 -7.78 8.51
N ILE A 2 -8.55 -6.54 8.77
CA ILE A 2 -9.96 -6.16 8.95
C ILE A 2 -10.27 -4.88 8.17
N TYR A 3 -11.52 -4.71 7.73
CA TYR A 3 -11.98 -3.47 7.08
C TYR A 3 -12.71 -2.56 8.07
N ILE A 4 -12.22 -1.34 8.24
CA ILE A 4 -12.79 -0.33 9.13
C ILE A 4 -12.98 1.01 8.42
N LYS A 5 -13.80 1.90 9.00
CA LYS A 5 -13.96 3.26 8.49
C LYS A 5 -12.76 4.13 8.90
N LEU A 6 -11.85 4.40 7.96
CA LEU A 6 -10.71 5.31 8.18
C LEU A 6 -11.01 6.70 7.60
N ARG A 7 -10.65 7.76 8.36
CA ARG A 7 -10.87 9.16 7.94
C ARG A 7 -9.79 9.68 6.99
N LYS A 8 -8.51 9.39 7.25
CA LYS A 8 -7.37 10.03 6.58
C LYS A 8 -6.44 9.07 5.81
N ALA A 9 -6.67 7.76 5.89
CA ALA A 9 -5.77 6.76 5.34
C ALA A 9 -6.55 5.65 4.60
N TRP A 10 -5.86 4.98 3.68
CA TRP A 10 -6.39 3.81 2.96
C TRP A 10 -6.07 2.50 3.66
N GLY A 11 -4.97 2.46 4.41
CA GLY A 11 -4.58 1.37 5.29
C GLY A 11 -3.90 1.90 6.54
N LEU A 12 -3.70 1.01 7.50
CA LEU A 12 -2.89 1.24 8.69
C LEU A 12 -2.36 -0.09 9.22
N CYS A 13 -1.05 -0.14 9.47
CA CYS A 13 -0.40 -1.18 10.24
C CYS A 13 -0.08 -0.69 11.65
N ALA A 14 -0.51 -1.43 12.67
CA ALA A 14 -0.13 -1.19 14.06
C ALA A 14 0.40 -2.49 14.68
N LYS A 15 1.72 -2.55 14.93
CA LYS A 15 2.46 -3.73 15.42
C LYS A 15 2.30 -4.95 14.51
N ARG A 16 1.19 -5.69 14.66
CA ARG A 16 0.88 -6.91 13.89
C ARG A 16 -0.54 -6.90 13.30
N TYR A 17 -1.24 -5.77 13.39
CA TYR A 17 -2.61 -5.62 12.93
C TYR A 17 -2.67 -4.73 11.70
N ILE A 18 -3.22 -5.25 10.62
CA ILE A 18 -3.51 -4.51 9.39
C ILE A 18 -5.00 -4.16 9.37
N SER A 19 -5.27 -2.87 9.31
CA SER A 19 -6.60 -2.28 9.10
C SER A 19 -6.67 -1.66 7.71
N LEU A 20 -7.70 -1.99 6.94
CA LEU A 20 -7.95 -1.43 5.62
C LEU A 20 -9.17 -0.52 5.66
N ASN A 21 -9.15 0.55 4.87
CA ASN A 21 -10.32 1.43 4.74
C ASN A 21 -11.43 0.69 3.97
N GLN A 22 -12.64 0.66 4.53
CA GLN A 22 -13.84 0.09 3.86
C GLN A 22 -14.10 0.69 2.48
N LYS A 23 -13.65 1.93 2.22
CA LYS A 23 -13.72 2.55 0.88
C LYS A 23 -13.04 1.71 -0.20
N LEU A 24 -12.00 0.94 0.14
CA LEU A 24 -11.30 0.07 -0.81
C LEU A 24 -12.22 -1.00 -1.41
N GLN A 25 -13.25 -1.45 -0.69
CA GLN A 25 -14.19 -2.46 -1.19
C GLN A 25 -15.07 -1.95 -2.34
N LYS A 26 -15.17 -0.63 -2.51
CA LYS A 26 -15.98 0.02 -3.54
C LYS A 26 -15.15 0.47 -4.74
N LEU A 27 -13.86 0.16 -4.76
CA LEU A 27 -12.97 0.54 -5.85
C LEU A 27 -12.85 -0.60 -6.84
N ASP A 28 -13.12 -0.30 -8.11
CA ASP A 28 -12.89 -1.21 -9.23
C ASP A 28 -11.40 -1.31 -9.60
N ASP A 29 -10.56 -0.38 -9.10
CA ASP A 29 -9.11 -0.40 -9.31
C ASP A 29 -8.45 -1.45 -8.38
N VAL A 30 -8.48 -2.70 -8.82
CA VAL A 30 -7.86 -3.84 -8.12
C VAL A 30 -6.37 -3.63 -7.90
N TYR A 31 -5.67 -2.90 -8.78
CA TYR A 31 -4.26 -2.61 -8.60
C TYR A 31 -4.02 -1.69 -7.41
N PHE A 32 -4.85 -0.65 -7.25
CA PHE A 32 -4.77 0.22 -6.09
C PHE A 32 -5.06 -0.54 -4.79
N VAL A 33 -6.12 -1.34 -4.75
CA VAL A 33 -6.48 -2.14 -3.57
C VAL A 33 -5.33 -3.08 -3.20
N ARG A 34 -4.78 -3.80 -4.18
CA ARG A 34 -3.65 -4.71 -3.99
C ARG A 34 -2.39 -3.99 -3.51
N HIS A 35 -2.09 -2.81 -4.06
CA HIS A 35 -0.94 -2.01 -3.64
C HIS A 35 -1.05 -1.59 -2.17
N VAL A 36 -2.22 -1.10 -1.73
CA VAL A 36 -2.45 -0.74 -0.32
C VAL A 36 -2.28 -1.96 0.59
N ILE A 37 -2.78 -3.13 0.19
CA ILE A 37 -2.60 -4.37 0.96
C ILE A 37 -1.12 -4.71 1.13
N TYR A 38 -0.34 -4.73 0.03
CA TYR A 38 1.08 -5.07 0.09
C TYR A 38 1.91 -4.00 0.83
N HIS A 39 1.51 -2.73 0.77
CA HIS A 39 2.09 -1.66 1.56
C HIS A 39 1.96 -1.95 3.07
N GLU A 40 0.74 -2.21 3.54
CA GLU A 40 0.51 -2.51 4.96
C GLU A 40 1.13 -3.84 5.40
N MET A 41 1.23 -4.82 4.49
CA MET A 41 1.96 -6.06 4.77
C MET A 41 3.47 -5.85 4.90
N SER A 42 4.06 -4.99 4.06
CA SER A 42 5.48 -4.65 4.13
C SER A 42 5.83 -3.98 5.47
N HIS A 43 4.87 -3.22 6.01
CA HIS A 43 4.94 -2.62 7.34
C HIS A 43 5.02 -3.63 8.50
N LEU A 44 4.63 -4.90 8.29
CA LEU A 44 4.84 -5.96 9.30
C LEU A 44 6.32 -6.34 9.46
N ILE A 45 7.16 -6.04 8.46
CA ILE A 45 8.59 -6.38 8.42
C ILE A 45 9.42 -5.12 8.67
N HIS A 46 9.09 -4.02 8.00
CA HIS A 46 9.80 -2.74 8.11
C HIS A 46 8.83 -1.59 8.35
N MET A 47 8.90 -0.98 9.53
CA MET A 47 7.88 0.01 9.90
C MET A 47 8.02 1.37 9.23
N ASN A 48 9.25 1.76 8.89
CA ASN A 48 9.52 3.01 8.19
C ASN A 48 9.66 2.72 6.70
N HIS A 49 9.32 3.67 5.83
CA HIS A 49 9.52 3.61 4.37
C HIS A 49 11.00 3.72 3.98
N SER A 50 11.86 2.88 4.58
CA SER A 50 13.29 2.79 4.28
C SER A 50 13.53 2.06 2.97
N ARG A 51 14.79 2.02 2.51
CA ARG A 51 15.15 1.22 1.33
C ARG A 51 14.73 -0.24 1.48
N ALA A 52 14.94 -0.82 2.66
CA ALA A 52 14.55 -2.19 2.98
C ALA A 52 13.02 -2.42 2.88
N PHE A 53 12.20 -1.43 3.29
CA PHE A 53 10.75 -1.49 3.08
C PHE A 53 10.40 -1.60 1.60
N TYR A 54 10.98 -0.75 0.75
CA TYR A 54 10.69 -0.79 -0.69
C TYR A 54 11.21 -2.06 -1.36
N ASP A 55 12.33 -2.60 -0.89
CA ASP A 55 12.86 -3.87 -1.40
C ASP A 55 11.93 -5.05 -1.06
N VAL A 56 11.28 -5.04 0.12
CA VAL A 56 10.22 -6.00 0.48
C VAL A 56 8.94 -5.76 -0.32
N LEU A 57 8.49 -4.51 -0.45
CA LEU A 57 7.28 -4.17 -1.18
C LEU A 57 7.37 -4.61 -2.66
N LYS A 58 8.53 -4.45 -3.29
CA LYS A 58 8.80 -4.92 -4.67
C LYS A 58 8.78 -6.45 -4.82
N GLN A 59 9.06 -7.19 -3.75
CA GLN A 59 8.95 -8.65 -3.76
C GLN A 59 7.49 -9.09 -3.72
N PHE A 60 6.65 -8.42 -2.91
CA PHE A 60 5.22 -8.72 -2.82
C PHE A 60 4.40 -8.18 -3.99
N ASP A 61 4.84 -7.08 -4.60
CA ASP A 61 4.23 -6.53 -5.80
C ASP A 61 5.16 -6.64 -7.02
N PRO A 62 5.19 -7.81 -7.69
CA PRO A 62 6.00 -8.00 -8.90
C PRO A 62 5.66 -7.04 -10.04
N LEU A 63 4.49 -6.42 -10.01
CA LEU A 63 4.12 -5.41 -10.99
C LEU A 63 4.85 -4.10 -10.73
N LEU A 64 5.14 -3.72 -9.48
CA LEU A 64 6.09 -2.64 -9.17
C LEU A 64 7.51 -2.95 -9.65
N LYS A 65 7.89 -4.24 -9.70
CA LYS A 65 9.21 -4.67 -10.16
C LYS A 65 9.36 -4.61 -11.68
N LYS A 66 8.28 -4.90 -12.44
CA LYS A 66 8.27 -4.67 -13.88
C LYS A 66 8.17 -3.16 -14.07
N GLU A 67 9.22 -2.54 -14.61
CA GLU A 67 9.29 -1.11 -14.99
C GLU A 67 8.25 -0.75 -16.06
N ASN A 68 6.97 -0.91 -15.73
CA ASN A 68 5.88 -0.64 -16.62
C ASN A 68 5.59 0.86 -16.45
N GLU A 69 6.08 1.69 -17.37
CA GLU A 69 5.95 3.16 -17.32
C GLU A 69 4.54 3.65 -16.98
N LYS A 70 3.51 2.97 -17.50
CA LYS A 70 2.11 3.27 -17.20
C LYS A 70 1.75 2.98 -15.74
N LEU A 71 2.31 1.92 -15.17
CA LEU A 71 2.13 1.57 -13.77
C LEU A 71 2.94 2.49 -12.86
N HIS A 72 4.15 2.89 -13.26
CA HIS A 72 4.96 3.87 -12.53
C HIS A 72 4.20 5.19 -12.33
N LYS A 73 3.63 5.76 -13.38
CA LYS A 73 2.83 7.00 -13.26
C LYS A 73 1.61 6.83 -12.35
N ARG A 74 0.94 5.66 -12.40
CA ARG A 74 -0.20 5.35 -11.51
C ARG A 74 0.26 5.21 -10.06
N VAL A 75 1.33 4.47 -9.81
CA VAL A 75 1.90 4.26 -8.47
C VAL A 75 2.41 5.55 -7.87
N GLU A 76 3.12 6.40 -8.62
CA GLU A 76 3.57 7.71 -8.10
C GLU A 76 2.38 8.61 -7.74
N ALA A 77 1.32 8.62 -8.56
CA ALA A 77 0.07 9.29 -8.20
C ALA A 77 -0.59 8.69 -6.95
N PHE A 78 -0.46 7.37 -6.73
CA PHE A 78 -0.99 6.68 -5.55
C PHE A 78 -0.14 6.89 -4.29
N LYS A 79 1.18 6.94 -4.40
CA LYS A 79 2.10 7.23 -3.30
C LYS A 79 1.72 8.55 -2.62
N ALA A 80 1.42 9.58 -3.40
CA ALA A 80 0.94 10.88 -2.88
C ALA A 80 -0.35 10.78 -2.02
N ILE A 81 -1.13 9.72 -2.20
CA ILE A 81 -2.39 9.47 -1.50
C ILE A 81 -2.18 8.54 -0.30
N VAL A 82 -1.33 7.51 -0.43
CA VAL A 82 -1.11 6.47 0.59
C VAL A 82 -0.02 6.88 1.59
N GLU A 83 1.06 7.51 1.13
CA GLU A 83 2.24 7.89 1.92
C GLU A 83 2.05 9.16 2.75
N ARG A 84 0.80 9.64 2.94
CA ARG A 84 0.48 10.71 3.90
C ARG A 84 0.59 10.23 5.36
N LYS A 85 1.71 9.62 5.72
CA LYS A 85 2.15 9.34 7.08
C LYS A 85 3.67 9.22 7.11
N ASN A 86 4.33 10.37 7.05
CA ASN A 86 5.32 10.85 7.99
C ASN A 86 5.53 12.35 7.73
#